data_AF-A0A1M7BFV0-F1
#
_entry.id   AF-A0A1M7BFV0-F1
#
_cell.length_a   1.000
_cell.length_b   1.000
_cell.length_c   1.000
_cell.angle_alpha   90.00
_cell.angle_beta   90.00
_cell.angle_gamma   90.00
#
_symmetry.space_group_name_H-M   'P 1'
#
loop_
_entity.id
_entity.type
_entity.pdbx_description
1 polymer ?
#
loop_
_entity_poly.entity_id
_entity_poly.type
_entity_poly.pdbx_seq_one_letter_code
_entity_poly.pdbx_strand_id
1 'polypeptide(L)'
;MASFEENQKLESALCAVGASPQQEKSRFEELYEKYSKSKYLDPRLDPGFKRLLKNGPAMVSFLNAILHKETDLITHVDFLDSELEVHATDLLNLRMDIHAKTESGMHIDIEMQKMSLTFFAERAILQESAFLCVEKKRFDAAIREKYPSESRQDVAARERFRYDIPHVYSIWICDFNVNDIGEYYDSWHVYSDEAVKRSAS
;
A
#
# COMPACT_ATOMS: atom_id res chain seq x y z
N MET A 1 20.26 3.27 28.22
CA MET A 1 20.38 1.81 28.42
C MET A 1 19.04 1.21 28.02
N ALA A 2 18.89 0.79 26.77
CA ALA A 2 17.66 0.14 26.30
C ALA A 2 17.44 -1.17 27.09
N SER A 3 16.21 -1.40 27.52
CA SER A 3 15.84 -2.43 28.48
C SER A 3 15.95 -3.83 27.86
N PHE A 4 16.27 -4.84 28.67
CA PHE A 4 16.45 -6.23 28.24
C PHE A 4 15.23 -6.79 27.49
N GLU A 5 14.03 -6.30 27.79
CA GLU A 5 12.78 -6.68 27.13
C GLU A 5 12.65 -6.14 25.68
N GLU A 6 13.26 -4.99 25.38
CA GLU A 6 13.28 -4.43 24.01
C GLU A 6 14.20 -5.25 23.10
N ASN A 7 15.32 -5.73 23.62
CA ASN A 7 16.23 -6.61 22.88
C ASN A 7 15.59 -7.97 22.55
N GLN A 8 14.78 -8.51 23.47
CA GLN A 8 14.12 -9.80 23.26
C GLN A 8 13.00 -9.74 22.21
N LYS A 9 12.29 -8.60 22.12
CA LYS A 9 11.30 -8.36 21.07
C LYS A 9 11.96 -8.17 19.70
N LEU A 10 13.09 -7.47 19.64
CA LEU A 10 13.89 -7.32 18.41
C LEU A 10 14.36 -8.68 17.87
N GLU A 11 14.90 -9.55 18.73
CA GLU A 11 15.36 -10.90 18.32
C GLU A 11 14.22 -11.78 17.77
N SER A 12 13.02 -11.66 18.34
CA SER A 12 11.84 -12.42 17.87
C SER A 12 11.31 -11.96 16.50
N ALA A 13 11.41 -10.67 16.18
CA ALA A 13 10.98 -10.11 14.90
C ALA A 13 11.99 -10.39 13.78
N LEU A 14 13.29 -10.35 14.10
CA LEU A 14 14.40 -10.62 13.17
C LEU A 14 14.45 -12.08 12.70
N CYS A 15 14.14 -13.03 13.59
CA CYS A 15 14.06 -14.46 13.23
C CYS A 15 12.99 -14.78 12.18
N ALA A 16 11.94 -13.95 12.04
CA ALA A 16 10.86 -14.19 11.08
C ALA A 16 11.22 -13.79 9.63
N VAL A 17 12.30 -13.02 9.43
CA VAL A 17 12.70 -12.46 8.13
C VAL A 17 13.93 -13.18 7.54
N GLY A 18 14.49 -14.17 8.25
CA GLY A 18 15.64 -14.95 7.76
C GLY A 18 16.97 -14.19 7.71
N ALA A 19 17.02 -12.96 8.23
CA ALA A 19 18.23 -12.16 8.36
C ALA A 19 18.81 -12.27 9.78
N SER A 20 20.13 -12.44 9.91
CA SER A 20 20.79 -12.45 11.21
C SER A 20 20.70 -11.05 11.86
N PRO A 21 20.32 -10.93 13.15
CA PRO A 21 20.33 -9.67 13.90
C PRO A 21 21.64 -8.88 13.84
N GLN A 22 22.78 -9.56 13.67
CA GLN A 22 24.08 -8.90 13.53
C GLN A 22 24.29 -8.28 12.14
N GLN A 23 23.73 -8.88 11.08
CA GLN A 23 23.87 -8.38 9.70
C GLN A 23 23.08 -7.09 9.47
N GLU A 24 21.86 -7.00 10.03
CA GLU A 24 21.03 -5.79 9.90
C GLU A 24 21.59 -4.61 10.70
N LYS A 25 22.12 -4.85 11.92
CA LYS A 25 22.80 -3.81 12.71
C LYS A 25 24.04 -3.25 11.99
N SER A 26 24.87 -4.13 11.41
CA SER A 26 26.05 -3.73 10.62
C SER A 26 25.65 -2.88 9.41
N ARG A 27 24.61 -3.30 8.67
CA ARG A 27 24.09 -2.57 7.51
C ARG A 27 23.54 -1.18 7.89
N PHE A 28 22.86 -1.07 9.04
CA PHE A 28 22.37 0.21 9.53
C PHE A 28 23.49 1.19 9.84
N GLU A 29 24.51 0.76 10.58
CA GLU A 29 25.65 1.59 10.95
C GLU A 29 26.39 2.09 9.71
N GLU A 30 26.57 1.24 8.70
CA GLU A 30 27.14 1.61 7.40
C GLU A 30 26.31 2.68 6.68
N LEU A 31 24.98 2.54 6.64
CA LEU A 31 24.09 3.50 6.00
C LEU A 31 24.06 4.83 6.76
N TYR A 32 24.02 4.79 8.09
CA TYR A 32 24.05 5.98 8.92
C TYR A 32 25.36 6.76 8.76
N GLU A 33 26.52 6.09 8.76
CA GLU A 33 27.80 6.74 8.48
C GLU A 33 27.89 7.30 7.05
N LYS A 34 27.34 6.57 6.07
CA LYS A 34 27.30 7.01 4.66
C LYS A 34 26.45 8.27 4.49
N TYR A 35 25.29 8.34 5.14
CA TYR A 35 24.33 9.43 4.92
C TYR A 35 24.39 10.57 5.95
N SER A 36 24.95 10.36 7.14
CA SER A 36 25.12 11.42 8.16
C SER A 36 26.02 12.57 7.70
N LYS A 37 26.90 12.33 6.71
CA LYS A 37 27.79 13.33 6.10
C LYS A 37 27.20 14.00 4.87
N SER A 38 25.96 13.67 4.49
CA SER A 38 25.33 14.19 3.27
C SER A 38 24.77 15.60 3.48
N LYS A 39 25.08 16.51 2.55
CA LYS A 39 24.60 17.90 2.56
C LYS A 39 23.16 18.07 2.03
N TYR A 40 22.65 17.06 1.32
CA TYR A 40 21.34 17.08 0.67
C TYR A 40 20.48 15.90 1.14
N LEU A 41 19.15 16.07 1.07
CA LEU A 41 18.20 14.99 1.31
C LEU A 41 18.26 14.00 0.13
N ASP A 42 18.41 12.71 0.44
CA ASP A 42 18.32 11.64 -0.56
C ASP A 42 16.88 11.12 -0.65
N PRO A 43 16.16 11.33 -1.77
CA PRO A 43 14.80 10.82 -1.95
C PRO A 43 14.73 9.29 -1.98
N ARG A 44 15.85 8.58 -2.11
CA ARG A 44 15.88 7.11 -2.02
C ARG A 44 15.84 6.60 -0.59
N LEU A 45 15.95 7.47 0.40
CA LEU A 45 15.74 7.16 1.81
C LEU A 45 14.34 7.63 2.21
N ASP A 46 13.71 6.94 3.15
CA ASP A 46 12.31 7.27 3.50
C ASP A 46 12.17 8.65 4.11
N PRO A 47 13.07 9.10 5.02
CA PRO A 47 12.98 10.45 5.54
C PRO A 47 13.09 11.50 4.43
N GLY A 48 13.95 11.28 3.45
CA GLY A 48 14.11 12.17 2.29
C GLY A 48 12.88 12.14 1.38
N PHE A 49 12.39 10.95 1.04
CA PHE A 49 11.20 10.76 0.22
C PHE A 49 9.98 11.40 0.87
N LYS A 50 9.67 11.05 2.14
CA LYS A 50 8.55 11.61 2.89
C LYS A 50 8.67 13.12 3.00
N ARG A 51 9.87 13.67 3.25
CA ARG A 51 10.06 15.12 3.33
C ARG A 51 9.79 15.84 2.01
N LEU A 52 10.11 15.22 0.87
CA LEU A 52 9.95 15.82 -0.45
C LEU A 52 8.55 15.61 -1.03
N LEU A 53 7.95 14.44 -0.79
CA LEU A 53 6.76 13.95 -1.51
C LEU A 53 5.55 13.69 -0.61
N LYS A 54 5.65 13.72 0.73
CA LYS A 54 4.46 13.71 1.63
C LYS A 54 3.77 15.09 1.64
N ASN A 55 3.50 15.61 0.45
CA ASN A 55 2.80 16.85 0.14
C ASN A 55 1.87 16.55 -1.05
N GLY A 56 0.57 16.80 -0.92
CA GLY A 56 -0.46 16.41 -1.89
C GLY A 56 -0.11 16.78 -3.34
N PRO A 57 0.06 18.07 -3.69
CA PRO A 57 0.45 18.49 -5.04
C PRO A 57 1.72 17.83 -5.61
N ALA A 58 2.76 17.67 -4.79
CA ALA A 58 4.01 17.05 -5.22
C ALA A 58 3.81 15.55 -5.51
N MET A 59 3.06 14.85 -4.64
CA MET A 59 2.70 13.45 -4.82
C MET A 59 1.81 13.24 -6.04
N VAL A 60 0.78 14.06 -6.23
CA VAL A 60 -0.10 14.01 -7.42
C VAL A 60 0.72 14.12 -8.70
N SER A 61 1.63 15.11 -8.76
CA SER A 61 2.49 15.31 -9.93
C SER A 61 3.43 14.13 -10.16
N PHE A 62 4.02 13.61 -9.08
CA PHE A 62 4.89 12.44 -9.13
C PHE A 62 4.14 11.20 -9.63
N LEU A 63 2.98 10.87 -9.05
CA LEU A 63 2.19 9.69 -9.41
C LEU A 63 1.70 9.74 -10.85
N ASN A 64 1.16 10.88 -11.31
CA ASN A 64 0.75 11.02 -12.70
C ASN A 64 1.92 10.82 -13.68
N ALA A 65 3.12 11.28 -13.31
CA ALA A 65 4.33 11.11 -14.11
C ALA A 65 4.79 9.64 -14.18
N ILE A 66 4.87 8.95 -13.03
CA ILE A 66 5.37 7.56 -13.00
C ILE A 66 4.36 6.53 -13.53
N LEU A 67 3.06 6.82 -13.42
CA LEU A 67 2.00 5.97 -13.96
C LEU A 67 1.69 6.29 -15.43
N HIS A 68 2.44 7.22 -16.04
CA HIS A 68 2.26 7.66 -17.43
C HIS A 68 0.80 7.98 -17.77
N LYS A 69 0.08 8.66 -16.86
CA LYS A 69 -1.33 8.96 -17.08
C LYS A 69 -1.47 10.13 -18.04
N GLU A 70 -1.99 9.85 -19.24
CA GLU A 70 -2.32 10.87 -20.24
C GLU A 70 -3.79 11.32 -20.16
N THR A 71 -4.65 10.50 -19.56
CA THR A 71 -6.09 10.76 -19.36
C THR A 71 -6.55 10.29 -17.98
N ASP A 72 -7.63 10.91 -17.48
CA ASP A 72 -8.21 10.64 -16.16
C ASP A 72 -7.18 10.80 -15.04
N LEU A 73 -6.59 12.00 -14.95
CA LEU A 73 -5.46 12.29 -14.08
C LEU A 73 -5.85 12.10 -12.60
N ILE A 74 -4.88 11.71 -11.78
CA ILE A 74 -5.02 11.81 -10.32
C ILE A 74 -5.10 13.30 -9.98
N THR A 75 -6.14 13.69 -9.23
CA THR A 75 -6.35 15.08 -8.80
C THR A 75 -6.23 15.26 -7.29
N HIS A 76 -6.43 14.19 -6.54
CA HIS A 76 -6.41 14.22 -5.08
C HIS A 76 -5.69 12.99 -4.54
N VAL A 77 -4.97 13.17 -3.44
CA VAL A 77 -4.34 12.09 -2.68
C VAL A 77 -4.52 12.34 -1.19
N ASP A 78 -4.86 11.29 -0.47
CA ASP A 78 -4.84 11.23 0.99
C ASP A 78 -3.75 10.25 1.42
N PHE A 79 -2.94 10.66 2.39
CA PHE A 79 -1.96 9.78 3.01
C PHE A 79 -2.65 9.06 4.16
N LEU A 80 -2.71 7.73 4.10
CA LEU A 80 -3.08 6.96 5.28
C LEU A 80 -1.86 6.93 6.19
N ASP A 81 -1.96 7.51 7.38
CA ASP A 81 -0.91 7.37 8.39
C ASP A 81 -0.94 5.92 8.91
N SER A 82 -0.11 5.06 8.32
CA SER A 82 0.27 3.79 8.91
C SER A 82 1.41 3.99 9.91
N GLU A 83 1.25 4.87 10.91
CA GLU A 83 2.15 4.89 12.06
C GLU A 83 1.82 3.71 12.99
N LEU A 84 2.11 2.50 12.52
CA LEU A 84 2.59 1.46 13.42
C LEU A 84 4.11 1.58 13.35
N GLU A 85 4.68 2.35 14.29
CA GLU A 85 6.12 2.39 14.58
C GLU A 85 6.61 0.99 14.97
N VAL A 86 6.74 0.10 14.00
CA VAL A 86 7.54 -1.10 14.18
C VAL A 86 8.98 -0.59 14.23
N HIS A 87 9.58 -0.67 15.43
CA HIS A 87 10.92 -0.18 15.82
C HIS A 87 12.08 -0.87 15.05
N ALA A 88 11.95 -1.05 13.74
CA ALA A 88 12.98 -1.51 12.85
C ALA A 88 13.49 -0.30 12.07
N THR A 89 14.65 0.21 12.47
CA THR A 89 15.65 0.87 11.62
C THR A 89 15.10 1.79 10.51
N ASP A 90 14.67 2.99 10.88
CA ASP A 90 13.89 3.98 10.10
C ASP A 90 14.50 4.53 8.78
N LEU A 91 15.65 4.04 8.34
CA LEU A 91 16.34 4.58 7.16
C LEU A 91 15.84 4.01 5.82
N LEU A 92 15.21 2.82 5.82
CA LEU A 92 14.89 2.06 4.59
C LEU A 92 13.50 1.38 4.57
N ASN A 93 12.66 1.61 5.56
CA ASN A 93 11.29 1.11 5.65
C ASN A 93 10.26 2.09 5.07
N LEU A 94 10.30 2.32 3.74
CA LEU A 94 9.21 3.05 3.10
C LEU A 94 8.01 2.13 3.05
N ARG A 95 7.01 2.47 3.85
CA ARG A 95 5.62 2.10 3.67
C ARG A 95 4.82 3.38 3.62
N MET A 96 4.13 3.61 2.52
CA MET A 96 3.16 4.69 2.40
C MET A 96 1.98 4.18 1.59
N ASP A 97 0.88 4.04 2.31
CA ASP A 97 -0.43 3.69 1.79
C ASP A 97 -1.11 5.03 1.37
N ILE A 98 -1.28 5.24 0.06
CA ILE A 98 -1.81 6.48 -0.54
C ILE A 98 -3.14 6.19 -1.21
N HIS A 99 -4.19 6.84 -0.76
CA HIS A 99 -5.48 6.81 -1.44
C HIS A 99 -5.56 7.95 -2.45
N ALA A 100 -5.56 7.63 -3.73
CA ALA A 100 -5.68 8.58 -4.82
C ALA A 100 -7.10 8.56 -5.42
N LYS A 101 -7.52 9.73 -5.92
CA LYS A 101 -8.77 9.88 -6.67
C LYS A 101 -8.51 10.59 -7.99
N THR A 102 -9.07 10.04 -9.07
CA THR A 102 -8.97 10.62 -10.40
C THR A 102 -10.10 11.61 -10.72
N GLU A 103 -9.99 12.32 -11.84
CA GLU A 103 -11.00 13.25 -12.37
C GLU A 103 -12.38 12.60 -12.53
N SER A 104 -12.44 11.37 -13.02
CA SER A 104 -13.68 10.60 -13.17
C SER A 104 -14.24 10.09 -11.84
N GLY A 105 -13.48 10.22 -10.76
CA GLY A 105 -13.84 9.76 -9.43
C GLY A 105 -13.43 8.32 -9.12
N MET A 106 -12.55 7.72 -9.93
CA MET A 106 -11.98 6.40 -9.66
C MET A 106 -11.08 6.45 -8.43
N HIS A 107 -11.17 5.43 -7.59
CA HIS A 107 -10.36 5.29 -6.37
C HIS A 107 -9.20 4.33 -6.64
N ILE A 108 -7.99 4.77 -6.29
CA ILE A 108 -6.76 4.00 -6.44
C ILE A 108 -6.05 3.95 -5.10
N ASP A 109 -5.73 2.75 -4.63
CA ASP A 109 -4.84 2.54 -3.50
C ASP A 109 -3.42 2.34 -4.01
N ILE A 110 -2.46 3.11 -3.51
CA ILE A 110 -1.08 3.09 -3.98
C ILE A 110 -0.17 2.82 -2.80
N GLU A 111 0.53 1.69 -2.88
CA GLU A 111 1.43 1.20 -1.85
C GLU A 111 2.87 1.32 -2.34
N MET A 112 3.69 2.10 -1.64
CA MET A 112 5.13 2.15 -1.91
C MET A 112 5.87 1.25 -0.92
N GLN A 113 6.63 0.27 -1.42
CA GLN A 113 7.38 -0.69 -0.59
C GLN A 113 8.86 -0.78 -0.99
N LYS A 114 9.74 -0.62 0.00
CA LYS A 114 11.18 -0.87 -0.16
C LYS A 114 11.65 -2.21 0.41
N MET A 115 10.85 -2.82 1.28
CA MET A 115 11.19 -4.08 1.92
C MET A 115 10.44 -5.22 1.25
N SER A 116 11.18 -6.19 0.72
CA SER A 116 10.61 -7.46 0.26
C SER A 116 10.16 -8.27 1.46
N LEU A 117 8.85 -8.53 1.55
CA LEU A 117 8.27 -9.43 2.55
C LEU A 117 8.01 -10.81 1.95
N THR A 118 7.99 -11.84 2.79
CA THR A 118 7.50 -13.17 2.41
C THR A 118 6.00 -13.12 2.11
N PHE A 119 5.55 -13.95 1.15
CA PHE A 119 4.15 -14.01 0.70
C PHE A 119 3.61 -12.64 0.23
N PHE A 120 4.44 -11.88 -0.49
CA PHE A 120 4.11 -10.52 -0.91
C PHE A 120 2.81 -10.47 -1.74
N ALA A 121 2.64 -11.37 -2.70
CA ALA A 121 1.46 -11.40 -3.56
C ALA A 121 0.16 -11.64 -2.76
N GLU A 122 0.18 -12.61 -1.84
CA GLU A 122 -0.97 -12.92 -0.98
C GLU A 122 -1.32 -11.74 -0.06
N ARG A 123 -0.30 -11.02 0.43
CA ARG A 123 -0.51 -9.81 1.23
C ARG A 123 -1.12 -8.68 0.40
N ALA A 124 -0.65 -8.47 -0.82
CA ALA A 124 -1.19 -7.47 -1.72
C ALA A 124 -2.68 -7.72 -1.98
N ILE A 125 -3.05 -8.97 -2.30
CA ILE A 125 -4.46 -9.37 -2.52
C ILE A 125 -5.32 -9.19 -1.25
N LEU A 126 -4.79 -9.56 -0.08
CA LEU A 126 -5.52 -9.38 1.17
C LEU A 126 -5.77 -7.90 1.48
N GLN A 127 -4.77 -7.05 1.24
CA GLN A 127 -4.88 -5.60 1.42
C GLN A 127 -5.88 -4.99 0.43
N GLU A 128 -5.80 -5.37 -0.85
CA GLU A 128 -6.76 -4.97 -1.88
C GLU A 128 -8.19 -5.35 -1.48
N SER A 129 -8.40 -6.59 -1.02
CA SER A 129 -9.71 -7.09 -0.60
C SER A 129 -10.30 -6.28 0.55
N ALA A 130 -9.45 -5.88 1.50
CA ALA A 130 -9.84 -5.00 2.60
C ALA A 130 -10.19 -3.58 2.10
N PHE A 131 -9.39 -3.03 1.19
CA PHE A 131 -9.63 -1.73 0.57
C PHE A 131 -10.97 -1.71 -0.19
N LEU A 132 -11.23 -2.72 -1.01
CA LEU A 132 -12.49 -2.89 -1.73
C LEU A 132 -13.70 -2.88 -0.79
N CYS A 133 -13.60 -3.57 0.36
CA CYS A 133 -14.67 -3.57 1.35
C CYS A 133 -14.92 -2.18 1.95
N VAL A 134 -13.86 -1.38 2.15
CA VAL A 134 -13.97 0.00 2.63
C VAL A 134 -14.64 0.87 1.57
N GLU A 135 -14.23 0.76 0.31
CA GLU A 135 -14.82 1.53 -0.79
C GLU A 135 -16.27 1.15 -1.05
N LYS A 136 -16.65 -0.13 -0.96
CA LYS A 136 -18.05 -0.56 -1.04
C LYS A 136 -18.90 0.08 0.05
N LYS A 137 -18.39 0.18 1.29
CA LYS A 137 -19.10 0.87 2.38
C LYS A 137 -19.29 2.36 2.08
N ARG A 138 -18.27 3.02 1.54
CA ARG A 138 -18.34 4.44 1.13
C ARG A 138 -19.34 4.64 -0.01
N PHE A 139 -19.30 3.76 -1.00
CA PHE A 139 -20.23 3.72 -2.12
C PHE A 139 -21.68 3.56 -1.63
N ASP A 140 -21.95 2.59 -0.75
CA ASP A 140 -23.27 2.37 -0.18
C ASP A 140 -23.77 3.55 0.65
N ALA A 141 -22.88 4.21 1.40
CA ALA A 141 -23.21 5.41 2.15
C ALA A 141 -23.60 6.58 1.22
N ALA A 142 -22.86 6.80 0.14
CA ALA A 142 -23.17 7.82 -0.86
C ALA A 142 -24.50 7.55 -1.57
N ILE A 143 -24.80 6.29 -1.88
CA ILE A 143 -26.11 5.90 -2.42
C ILE A 143 -27.24 6.17 -1.41
N ARG A 144 -27.01 5.91 -0.12
CA ARG A 144 -27.98 6.20 0.94
C ARG A 144 -28.20 7.70 1.13
N GLU A 145 -27.17 8.51 0.99
CA GLU A 145 -27.29 9.97 1.01
C GLU A 145 -28.11 10.49 -0.19
N LYS A 146 -27.88 9.93 -1.38
CA LYS A 146 -28.60 10.29 -2.61
C LYS A 146 -30.08 9.93 -2.56
N TYR A 147 -30.43 8.82 -1.90
CA TYR A 147 -31.81 8.35 -1.72
C TYR A 147 -32.09 8.19 -0.23
N PRO A 148 -32.36 9.29 0.51
CA PRO A 148 -32.37 9.29 1.96
C PRO A 148 -33.70 8.81 2.57
N SER A 149 -34.80 8.83 1.80
CA SER A 149 -36.13 8.51 2.35
C SER A 149 -36.39 7.01 2.38
N GLU A 150 -37.31 6.58 3.25
CA GLU A 150 -37.83 5.20 3.25
C GLU A 150 -39.03 5.03 2.31
N SER A 151 -39.18 5.94 1.32
CA SER A 151 -40.20 5.79 0.29
C SER A 151 -39.92 4.55 -0.55
N ARG A 152 -41.00 3.94 -1.08
CA ARG A 152 -40.88 2.76 -1.95
C ARG A 152 -39.98 3.00 -3.17
N GLN A 153 -39.93 4.23 -3.67
CA GLN A 153 -39.07 4.62 -4.80
C GLN A 153 -37.60 4.64 -4.40
N ASP A 154 -37.24 5.28 -3.28
CA ASP A 154 -35.87 5.35 -2.80
C ASP A 154 -35.33 3.99 -2.38
N VAL A 155 -36.14 3.17 -1.68
CA VAL A 155 -35.77 1.79 -1.34
C VAL A 155 -35.48 0.99 -2.61
N ALA A 156 -36.36 1.06 -3.62
CA ALA A 156 -36.16 0.36 -4.89
C ALA A 156 -34.94 0.91 -5.66
N ALA A 157 -34.63 2.21 -5.54
CA ALA A 157 -33.43 2.78 -6.13
C ALA A 157 -32.17 2.24 -5.45
N ARG A 158 -32.10 2.19 -4.12
CA ARG A 158 -30.96 1.63 -3.37
C ARG A 158 -30.73 0.15 -3.66
N GLU A 159 -31.80 -0.65 -3.75
CA GLU A 159 -31.69 -2.09 -4.07
C GLU A 159 -31.05 -2.36 -5.44
N ARG A 160 -31.19 -1.45 -6.42
CA ARG A 160 -30.53 -1.61 -7.72
C ARG A 160 -29.00 -1.59 -7.61
N PHE A 161 -28.45 -0.83 -6.68
CA PHE A 161 -27.00 -0.68 -6.47
C PHE A 161 -26.46 -1.67 -5.44
N ARG A 162 -27.31 -2.54 -4.86
CA ARG A 162 -26.92 -3.43 -3.75
C ARG A 162 -25.75 -4.34 -4.11
N TYR A 163 -25.76 -4.85 -5.33
CA TYR A 163 -24.75 -5.77 -5.87
C TYR A 163 -23.70 -5.07 -6.74
N ASP A 164 -23.82 -3.75 -6.93
CA ASP A 164 -22.81 -2.98 -7.65
C ASP A 164 -21.58 -2.86 -6.78
N ILE A 165 -20.44 -3.21 -7.36
CA ILE A 165 -19.13 -3.15 -6.70
C ILE A 165 -18.36 -2.00 -7.34
N PRO A 166 -17.84 -1.03 -6.56
CA PRO A 166 -17.06 0.06 -7.12
C PRO A 166 -15.79 -0.48 -7.77
N HIS A 167 -15.41 0.10 -8.91
CA HIS A 167 -14.10 -0.17 -9.51
C HIS A 167 -13.02 0.45 -8.63
N VAL A 168 -12.12 -0.40 -8.14
CA VAL A 168 -10.93 -0.02 -7.36
C VAL A 168 -9.71 -0.59 -8.04
N TYR A 169 -8.60 0.12 -7.93
CA TYR A 169 -7.29 -0.35 -8.39
C TYR A 169 -6.32 -0.24 -7.24
N SER A 170 -5.50 -1.27 -7.04
CA SER A 170 -4.39 -1.21 -6.10
C SER A 170 -3.07 -1.34 -6.85
N ILE A 171 -2.13 -0.41 -6.62
CA ILE A 171 -0.85 -0.33 -7.32
C ILE A 171 0.27 -0.42 -6.29
N TRP A 172 1.10 -1.47 -6.38
CA TRP A 172 2.32 -1.60 -5.58
C TRP A 172 3.54 -1.14 -6.38
N ILE A 173 4.26 -0.17 -5.83
CA ILE A 173 5.54 0.32 -6.36
C ILE A 173 6.66 -0.23 -5.47
N CYS A 174 7.40 -1.21 -5.99
CA CYS A 174 8.41 -1.95 -5.25
C CYS A 174 9.84 -1.60 -5.70
N ASP A 175 10.75 -1.37 -4.75
CA ASP A 175 12.20 -1.25 -4.98
C ASP A 175 12.93 -2.60 -4.80
N PHE A 176 12.24 -3.69 -5.14
CA PHE A 176 12.77 -5.04 -5.11
C PHE A 176 12.13 -5.86 -6.22
N ASN A 177 12.84 -6.91 -6.64
CA ASN A 177 12.27 -7.86 -7.59
C ASN A 177 11.19 -8.67 -6.89
N VAL A 178 9.98 -8.63 -7.44
CA VAL A 178 8.92 -9.52 -7.02
C VAL A 178 9.11 -10.83 -7.79
N ASN A 179 9.81 -11.78 -7.16
CA ASN A 179 10.04 -13.11 -7.73
C ASN A 179 8.71 -13.89 -7.82
N ASP A 180 8.64 -14.89 -8.70
CA ASP A 180 7.51 -15.83 -8.86
C ASP A 180 6.22 -15.27 -9.50
N ILE A 181 6.31 -14.07 -10.07
CA ILE A 181 5.25 -13.45 -10.86
C ILE A 181 5.71 -13.47 -12.33
N GLY A 182 5.19 -14.39 -13.15
CA GLY A 182 5.36 -14.36 -14.61
C GLY A 182 4.59 -13.18 -15.24
N GLU A 183 4.12 -13.31 -16.49
CA GLU A 183 2.97 -12.51 -16.95
C GLU A 183 1.74 -12.95 -16.14
N TYR A 184 1.63 -12.48 -14.90
CA TYR A 184 0.60 -12.88 -13.96
C TYR A 184 -0.66 -12.07 -14.23
N TYR A 185 -1.47 -12.59 -15.14
CA TYR A 185 -2.87 -12.21 -15.26
C TYR A 185 -3.70 -13.33 -14.63
N ASP A 186 -4.16 -13.11 -13.41
CA ASP A 186 -5.02 -14.06 -12.69
C ASP A 186 -6.36 -13.40 -12.39
N SER A 187 -7.45 -14.05 -12.78
CA SER A 187 -8.80 -13.59 -12.51
C SER A 187 -9.26 -14.13 -11.16
N TRP A 188 -8.94 -13.43 -10.08
CA TRP A 188 -9.40 -13.80 -8.75
C TRP A 188 -10.92 -13.67 -8.64
N HIS A 189 -11.59 -14.82 -8.52
CA HIS A 189 -12.95 -14.91 -8.01
C HIS A 189 -12.85 -15.12 -6.49
N VAL A 190 -13.82 -15.78 -5.84
CA VAL A 190 -13.67 -16.26 -4.44
C VAL A 190 -12.43 -17.17 -4.26
N TYR A 191 -11.76 -17.57 -5.36
CA TYR A 191 -10.48 -18.27 -5.40
C TYR A 191 -9.65 -17.82 -6.63
N SER A 192 -8.35 -18.14 -6.61
CA SER A 192 -7.44 -17.95 -7.74
C SER A 192 -7.39 -19.18 -8.63
N ASP A 193 -7.55 -18.97 -9.93
CA ASP A 193 -7.47 -20.05 -10.91
C ASP A 193 -6.05 -20.61 -11.00
N GLU A 194 -5.02 -19.76 -10.89
CA GLU A 194 -3.62 -20.21 -10.92
C GLU A 194 -3.17 -20.90 -9.62
N ALA A 195 -3.65 -20.48 -8.45
CA ALA A 195 -3.37 -21.15 -7.18
C ALA A 195 -3.95 -22.58 -7.17
N VAL A 196 -5.12 -22.77 -7.79
CA VAL A 196 -5.72 -24.09 -8.01
C VAL A 196 -4.88 -24.92 -8.98
N LYS A 197 -4.37 -24.34 -10.07
CA LYS A 197 -3.49 -25.06 -11.01
C LYS A 197 -2.15 -25.46 -10.38
N ARG A 198 -1.51 -24.55 -9.63
CA ARG A 198 -0.24 -24.81 -8.94
C ARG A 198 -0.35 -25.86 -7.84
N SER A 199 -1.49 -25.96 -7.16
CA SER A 199 -1.74 -27.00 -6.14
C SER A 199 -2.16 -28.35 -6.71
N ALA A 200 -2.57 -28.40 -7.98
CA ALA A 200 -2.89 -29.62 -8.70
C ALA A 200 -1.69 -30.20 -9.49
N SER A 201 -0.54 -29.53 -9.46
CA SER A 201 0.72 -29.91 -10.14
C SER A 201 1.71 -30.52 -9.15
#